data_AF-A0A2Z6S0X4-F1
#
_entry.id   AF-A0A2Z6S0X4-F1
#
_cell.length_a   1.000
_cell.length_b   1.000
_cell.length_c   1.000
_cell.angle_alpha   90.00
_cell.angle_beta   90.00
_cell.angle_gamma   90.00
#
_symmetry.space_group_name_H-M   'P 1'
#
loop_
_entity.id
_entity.type
_entity.pdbx_description
1 polymer ?
#
loop_
_entity_poly.entity_id
_entity_poly.type
_entity_poly.pdbx_seq_one_letter_code
_entity_poly.pdbx_strand_id
1 'polypeptide(L)'
;MSFNYKPFVEILPEKADAWRNYCICIACKDANGRDNALLKKFPYKTERIQTHLKKCQHFKNKYFEIYVELFEVETISGENNDINNPNKRLRRESTGSVFSTISRSNSSTNSTKITISPLDSFVARPLATRSLSKNEETMFERLLIQATVSAGFSLQWVENKEIQELFYFLNPALKLPGRKALGGRILDDESKILENEMTQKLKDDPVRITLSFDGWTNILNQNILDSIFITSEGKVIIWKAIDISGDFERWKEVVKKTEAMFEEIDKMGVKLIAVVTDSASSYAAARRRLRFKYVHITFLPCFAHQMNLCVGEIFKESDRFKQASIKAIKIALYFKSPNNKYFIGHLRTLQKESYGKYIQIAIGNDTRWNSHYECFCTLIKSKGALRTLGSKFEPPEQSTSRQPNDPLYLPANIFHFA
;
A
#
# COMPACT_ATOMS: atom_id res chain seq x y z
N MET A 1 -10.99 3.88 -8.01
CA MET A 1 -11.86 2.68 -8.27
C MET A 1 -12.80 2.99 -9.42
N SER A 2 -12.89 2.14 -10.44
CA SER A 2 -13.91 2.29 -11.48
C SER A 2 -15.27 1.94 -10.88
N PHE A 3 -16.18 2.91 -10.79
CA PHE A 3 -17.55 2.67 -10.32
C PHE A 3 -18.21 1.55 -11.14
N ASN A 4 -18.84 0.58 -10.48
CA ASN A 4 -19.45 -0.55 -11.14
C ASN A 4 -20.82 -0.16 -11.71
N TYR A 5 -20.89 0.12 -13.00
CA TYR A 5 -22.13 0.51 -13.67
C TYR A 5 -23.04 -0.67 -14.05
N LYS A 6 -22.58 -1.92 -13.89
CA LYS A 6 -23.33 -3.13 -14.27
C LYS A 6 -24.73 -3.24 -13.62
N PRO A 7 -24.97 -2.79 -12.38
CA PRO A 7 -26.31 -2.83 -11.77
C PRO A 7 -27.33 -1.86 -12.40
N PHE A 8 -26.89 -0.90 -13.21
CA PHE A 8 -27.75 0.17 -13.74
C PHE A 8 -28.04 0.04 -15.23
N VAL A 9 -27.41 -0.94 -15.89
CA VAL A 9 -27.58 -1.20 -17.32
C VAL A 9 -27.82 -2.69 -17.58
N GLU A 10 -28.73 -2.99 -18.51
CA GLU A 10 -28.95 -4.34 -19.02
C GLU A 10 -28.11 -4.54 -20.28
N ILE A 11 -27.21 -5.53 -20.28
CA ILE A 11 -26.35 -5.86 -21.42
C ILE A 11 -27.14 -6.74 -22.39
N LEU A 12 -27.21 -6.32 -23.65
CA LEU A 12 -27.89 -7.05 -24.72
C LEU A 12 -26.97 -8.12 -25.34
N PRO A 13 -27.52 -9.16 -25.97
CA PRO A 13 -26.72 -10.15 -26.70
C PRO A 13 -26.14 -9.61 -28.01
N GLU A 14 -26.68 -8.50 -28.52
CA GLU A 14 -26.23 -7.84 -29.76
C GLU A 14 -24.88 -7.14 -29.58
N LYS A 15 -23.96 -7.34 -30.54
CA LYS A 15 -22.63 -6.72 -30.55
C LYS A 15 -22.68 -5.28 -31.08
N ALA A 16 -22.06 -4.37 -30.33
CA ALA A 16 -21.79 -3.00 -30.77
C ALA A 16 -20.48 -2.89 -31.56
N ASP A 17 -19.50 -3.75 -31.26
CA ASP A 17 -18.26 -3.91 -32.01
C ASP A 17 -17.65 -5.32 -31.75
N ALA A 18 -16.43 -5.57 -32.24
CA ALA A 18 -15.75 -6.86 -32.08
C ALA A 18 -15.60 -7.32 -30.62
N TRP A 19 -15.60 -6.39 -29.66
CA TRP A 19 -15.22 -6.62 -28.26
C TRP A 19 -16.36 -6.35 -27.26
N ARG A 20 -17.43 -5.63 -27.65
CA ARG A 20 -18.45 -5.11 -26.73
C ARG A 20 -19.86 -5.32 -27.24
N ASN A 21 -20.77 -5.51 -26.30
CA ASN A 21 -22.20 -5.60 -26.54
C ASN A 21 -22.89 -4.23 -26.37
N TYR A 22 -24.08 -4.10 -26.94
CA TYR A 22 -24.99 -3.00 -26.61
C TYR A 22 -25.54 -3.16 -25.18
N CYS A 23 -25.96 -2.06 -24.57
CA CYS A 23 -26.67 -2.05 -23.31
C CYS A 23 -27.77 -0.97 -23.31
N ILE A 24 -28.73 -1.12 -22.40
CA ILE A 24 -29.82 -0.17 -22.16
C ILE A 24 -29.85 0.22 -20.68
N CYS A 25 -30.28 1.45 -20.38
CA CYS A 25 -30.43 1.91 -19.00
C CYS A 25 -31.67 1.27 -18.35
N ILE A 26 -31.49 0.69 -17.16
CA ILE A 26 -32.57 0.02 -16.41
C ILE A 26 -33.63 1.03 -15.97
N ALA A 27 -33.24 2.22 -15.54
CA ALA A 27 -34.19 3.27 -15.15
C ALA A 27 -35.06 3.74 -16.33
N CYS A 28 -34.51 3.77 -17.55
CA CYS A 28 -35.29 4.09 -18.76
C CYS A 28 -36.25 2.97 -19.15
N LYS A 29 -35.82 1.71 -19.00
CA LYS A 29 -36.66 0.52 -19.25
C LYS A 29 -37.85 0.49 -18.30
N ASP A 30 -37.62 0.76 -17.02
CA ASP A 30 -38.68 0.70 -16.01
C ASP A 30 -39.67 1.86 -16.12
N ALA A 31 -39.24 3.02 -16.63
CA ALA A 31 -40.11 4.19 -16.80
C ALA A 31 -40.89 4.20 -18.11
N ASN A 32 -40.28 3.77 -19.23
CA ASN A 32 -40.85 3.95 -20.57
C ASN A 32 -41.13 2.62 -21.31
N GLY A 33 -40.89 1.47 -20.67
CA GLY A 33 -40.98 0.16 -21.28
C GLY A 33 -39.71 -0.24 -22.06
N ARG A 34 -39.57 -1.55 -22.29
CA ARG A 34 -38.37 -2.15 -22.92
C ARG A 34 -38.16 -1.66 -24.36
N ASP A 35 -39.23 -1.52 -25.13
CA ASP A 35 -39.15 -1.16 -26.56
C ASP A 35 -38.60 0.27 -26.76
N ASN A 36 -39.04 1.21 -25.93
CA ASN A 36 -38.51 2.58 -25.94
C ASN A 36 -37.06 2.65 -25.44
N ALA A 37 -36.67 1.79 -24.51
CA ALA A 37 -35.29 1.70 -24.04
C ALA A 37 -34.35 1.10 -25.10
N LEU A 38 -34.84 0.16 -25.93
CA LEU A 38 -34.09 -0.44 -27.03
C LEU A 38 -33.75 0.58 -28.14
N LEU A 39 -34.65 1.53 -28.42
CA LEU A 39 -34.39 2.64 -29.36
C LEU A 39 -33.24 3.55 -28.91
N LYS A 40 -32.91 3.55 -27.62
CA LYS A 40 -31.84 4.35 -27.01
C LYS A 40 -30.65 3.49 -26.55
N LYS A 41 -30.43 2.31 -27.13
CA LYS A 41 -29.30 1.42 -26.81
C LYS A 41 -27.95 2.09 -27.10
N PHE A 42 -26.94 1.81 -26.29
CA PHE A 42 -25.58 2.35 -26.46
C PHE A 42 -24.51 1.31 -26.11
N PRO A 43 -23.26 1.45 -26.61
CA PRO A 43 -22.20 0.47 -26.35
C PRO A 43 -21.88 0.35 -24.85
N TYR A 44 -21.64 -0.87 -24.36
CA TYR A 44 -21.20 -1.14 -23.00
C TYR A 44 -19.74 -0.69 -22.77
N LYS A 45 -19.56 0.63 -22.66
CA LYS A 45 -18.29 1.31 -22.38
C LYS A 45 -18.52 2.32 -21.26
N THR A 46 -17.66 2.32 -20.24
CA THR A 46 -17.76 3.16 -19.03
C THR A 46 -18.09 4.63 -19.33
N GLU A 47 -17.34 5.27 -20.24
CA GLU A 47 -17.56 6.66 -20.65
C GLU A 47 -18.96 6.91 -21.25
N ARG A 48 -19.46 5.96 -22.04
CA ARG A 48 -20.79 6.06 -22.69
C ARG A 48 -21.91 5.87 -21.67
N ILE A 49 -21.72 4.95 -20.73
CA ILE A 49 -22.65 4.73 -19.63
C ILE A 49 -22.71 5.99 -18.75
N GLN A 50 -21.56 6.53 -18.33
CA GLN A 50 -21.49 7.79 -17.55
C GLN A 50 -22.19 8.96 -18.25
N THR A 51 -21.91 9.14 -19.55
CA THR A 51 -22.53 10.21 -20.34
C THR A 51 -24.05 10.07 -20.41
N HIS A 52 -24.56 8.84 -20.54
CA HIS A 52 -25.99 8.57 -20.57
C HIS A 52 -26.64 8.79 -19.20
N LEU A 53 -26.07 8.21 -18.13
CA LEU A 53 -26.63 8.30 -16.77
C LEU A 53 -26.65 9.74 -16.24
N LYS A 54 -25.62 10.55 -16.54
CA LYS A 54 -25.58 11.98 -16.19
C LYS A 54 -26.71 12.80 -16.84
N LYS A 55 -27.22 12.38 -17.99
CA LYS A 55 -28.31 13.07 -18.72
C LYS A 55 -29.68 12.42 -18.52
N CYS A 56 -29.75 11.31 -17.80
CA CYS A 56 -30.96 10.50 -17.70
C CYS A 56 -31.81 10.94 -16.49
N GLN A 57 -32.92 11.63 -16.75
CA GLN A 57 -33.84 12.08 -15.69
C GLN A 57 -34.45 10.91 -14.90
N HIS A 58 -34.77 9.80 -15.57
CA HIS A 58 -35.29 8.60 -14.90
C HIS A 58 -34.26 7.97 -13.96
N PHE A 59 -32.98 8.01 -14.32
CA PHE A 59 -31.90 7.53 -13.47
C PHE A 59 -31.71 8.44 -12.26
N LYS A 60 -31.72 9.78 -12.46
CA LYS A 60 -31.69 10.76 -11.37
C LYS A 60 -32.83 10.57 -10.37
N ASN A 61 -34.05 10.32 -10.86
CA ASN A 61 -35.21 10.14 -9.99
C ASN A 61 -35.22 8.78 -9.28
N LYS A 62 -34.77 7.71 -9.94
CA LYS A 62 -34.81 6.34 -9.39
C LYS A 62 -33.62 6.02 -8.47
N TYR A 63 -32.46 6.61 -8.73
CA TYR A 63 -31.21 6.38 -8.01
C TYR A 63 -30.62 7.71 -7.53
N PHE A 64 -31.43 8.53 -6.85
CA PHE A 64 -31.08 9.90 -6.47
C PHE A 64 -29.78 9.98 -5.64
N GLU A 65 -29.66 9.18 -4.58
CA GLU A 65 -28.46 9.17 -3.72
C GLU A 65 -27.19 8.82 -4.51
N ILE A 66 -27.29 7.82 -5.39
CA ILE A 66 -26.19 7.36 -6.25
C ILE A 66 -25.87 8.40 -7.33
N TYR A 67 -26.89 9.10 -7.84
CA TYR A 67 -26.72 10.18 -8.81
C TYR A 67 -25.94 11.35 -8.20
N VAL A 68 -26.28 11.75 -6.97
CA VAL A 68 -25.59 12.82 -6.24
C VAL A 68 -24.12 12.44 -6.04
N GLU A 69 -23.86 11.22 -5.54
CA GLU A 69 -22.50 10.70 -5.32
C GLU A 69 -21.66 10.64 -6.61
N LEU A 70 -22.28 10.28 -7.74
CA LEU A 70 -21.60 10.12 -9.03
C LEU A 70 -21.38 11.42 -9.80
N PHE A 71 -22.27 12.41 -9.66
CA PHE A 71 -22.37 13.52 -10.60
C PHE A 71 -22.53 14.91 -9.97
N GLU A 72 -22.77 15.04 -8.66
CA GLU A 72 -23.00 16.33 -7.98
C GLU A 72 -22.01 16.65 -6.84
N VAL A 73 -20.98 15.82 -6.58
CA VAL A 73 -19.99 16.01 -5.49
C VAL A 73 -18.99 17.17 -5.72
N GLU A 74 -19.06 17.93 -6.82
CA GLU A 74 -18.13 19.05 -7.07
C GLU A 74 -18.51 20.39 -6.41
N THR A 75 -19.53 20.46 -5.56
CA THR A 75 -19.85 21.69 -4.82
C THR A 75 -20.20 21.39 -3.37
N ILE A 76 -19.20 21.47 -2.48
CA ILE A 76 -19.23 22.03 -1.12
C ILE A 76 -17.79 21.93 -0.60
N SER A 77 -17.02 23.00 -0.81
CA SER A 77 -15.82 23.31 -0.02
C SER A 77 -16.18 24.51 0.85
N GLY A 78 -16.42 24.27 2.14
CA GLY A 78 -16.70 25.34 3.10
C GLY A 78 -17.13 24.82 4.47
N GLU A 79 -16.21 24.92 5.43
CA GLU A 79 -16.39 25.02 6.88
C GLU A 79 -16.57 23.74 7.76
N ASN A 80 -15.48 23.43 8.47
CA ASN A 80 -15.31 22.98 9.87
C ASN A 80 -16.45 22.23 10.60
N ASN A 81 -16.17 21.00 11.06
CA ASN A 81 -15.86 20.68 12.48
C ASN A 81 -15.73 19.16 12.73
N ASP A 82 -14.58 18.79 13.31
CA ASP A 82 -14.33 17.91 14.45
C ASP A 82 -15.01 16.53 14.69
N ILE A 83 -14.11 15.59 15.07
CA ILE A 83 -14.26 14.45 16.00
C ILE A 83 -14.93 13.15 15.49
N ASN A 84 -14.12 12.12 15.19
CA ASN A 84 -13.90 10.95 16.09
C ASN A 84 -13.08 9.80 15.44
N ASN A 85 -12.14 9.28 16.22
CA ASN A 85 -11.40 8.02 16.02
C ASN A 85 -12.32 6.82 16.40
N PRO A 86 -12.14 5.59 15.88
CA PRO A 86 -11.17 4.68 16.52
C PRO A 86 -10.46 3.67 15.60
N ASN A 87 -9.16 3.49 15.87
CA ASN A 87 -8.40 2.23 15.92
C ASN A 87 -8.59 1.20 14.79
N LYS A 88 -7.50 0.97 14.02
CA LYS A 88 -7.13 -0.40 13.63
C LYS A 88 -5.63 -0.57 13.45
N ARG A 89 -5.07 -1.38 14.36
CA ARG A 89 -3.73 -1.98 14.34
C ARG A 89 -3.37 -2.51 12.96
N LEU A 90 -2.19 -2.12 12.45
CA LEU A 90 -1.54 -2.80 11.33
C LEU A 90 -0.12 -3.23 11.72
N ARG A 91 -0.04 -4.56 11.83
CA ARG A 91 1.08 -5.49 11.79
C ARG A 91 2.40 -4.94 11.23
N ARG A 92 3.42 -4.93 12.08
CA ARG A 92 4.83 -4.70 11.75
C ARG A 92 5.41 -5.98 11.12
N GLU A 93 5.89 -5.91 9.89
CA GLU A 93 6.77 -6.93 9.31
C GLU A 93 8.21 -6.64 9.72
N SER A 94 8.91 -7.70 10.12
CA SER A 94 10.28 -7.72 10.60
C SER A 94 11.24 -7.61 9.41
N THR A 95 12.15 -6.64 9.43
CA THR A 95 13.37 -6.67 8.63
C THR A 95 14.57 -6.71 9.56
N GLY A 96 15.43 -7.68 9.27
CA GLY A 96 16.49 -8.17 10.15
C GLY A 96 17.63 -7.19 10.35
N SER A 97 18.18 -7.30 11.56
CA SER A 97 19.46 -6.78 12.03
C SER A 97 20.60 -6.99 11.03
N VAL A 98 21.31 -5.90 10.72
CA VAL A 98 22.71 -5.96 10.29
C VAL A 98 23.48 -4.92 11.08
N PHE A 99 24.28 -5.36 12.07
CA PHE A 99 25.49 -4.65 12.45
C PHE A 99 26.53 -5.64 12.95
N SER A 100 27.58 -5.81 12.14
CA SER A 100 28.83 -6.46 12.48
C SER A 100 29.85 -5.41 12.96
N THR A 101 30.41 -5.68 14.13
CA THR A 101 31.85 -5.61 14.50
C THR A 101 32.67 -4.39 14.07
N ILE A 102 33.19 -3.63 15.05
CA ILE A 102 34.56 -3.07 14.97
C ILE A 102 35.31 -3.32 16.28
N SER A 103 36.50 -3.87 16.07
CA SER A 103 37.45 -4.43 17.02
C SER A 103 38.20 -3.40 17.85
N ARG A 104 38.66 -3.86 19.01
CA ARG A 104 39.58 -3.18 19.95
C ARG A 104 40.92 -2.86 19.28
N SER A 105 41.37 -1.62 19.46
CA SER A 105 42.78 -1.24 19.38
C SER A 105 43.24 -0.75 20.75
N ASN A 106 44.26 -1.42 21.30
CA ASN A 106 44.96 -1.05 22.53
C ASN A 106 45.71 0.27 22.35
N SER A 107 45.66 1.15 23.35
CA SER A 107 46.73 2.11 23.59
C SER A 107 47.16 2.10 25.07
N SER A 108 48.47 2.19 25.19
CA SER A 108 49.39 2.12 26.33
C SER A 108 48.99 2.83 27.62
N THR A 109 49.30 2.14 28.72
CA THR A 109 49.44 2.60 30.10
C THR A 109 50.32 3.83 30.26
N ASN A 110 49.79 4.88 30.88
CA ASN A 110 50.56 5.85 31.65
C ASN A 110 49.93 5.97 33.04
N SER A 111 50.66 5.53 34.07
CA SER A 111 50.24 5.59 35.46
C SER A 111 50.22 7.04 35.96
N THR A 112 49.03 7.61 36.10
CA THR A 112 48.81 8.76 36.98
C THR A 112 48.25 8.26 38.29
N LYS A 113 48.95 8.59 39.38
CA LYS A 113 48.58 8.26 40.77
C LYS A 113 47.10 8.55 41.02
N ILE A 114 46.36 7.53 41.44
CA ILE A 114 44.98 7.68 41.89
C ILE A 114 45.04 8.37 43.26
N THR A 115 44.87 9.69 43.27
CA THR A 115 44.41 10.39 44.48
C THR A 115 42.98 9.92 44.74
N ILE A 116 42.80 9.12 45.79
CA ILE A 116 41.48 8.73 46.27
C ILE A 116 40.86 9.99 46.88
N SER A 117 40.05 10.68 46.09
CA SER A 117 39.16 11.73 46.59
C SER A 117 38.12 11.10 47.54
N PRO A 118 37.57 11.86 48.50
CA PRO A 118 36.54 11.36 49.40
C PRO A 118 35.38 10.73 48.60
N LEU A 119 34.72 9.72 49.18
CA LEU A 119 33.58 9.00 48.58
C LEU A 119 32.44 9.96 48.15
N ASP A 120 32.44 11.19 48.66
CA ASP A 120 31.55 12.29 48.26
C ASP A 120 31.73 12.75 46.81
N SER A 121 32.90 12.49 46.20
CA SER A 121 33.12 12.71 44.75
C SER A 121 32.45 11.65 43.87
N PHE A 122 32.04 10.53 44.47
CA PHE A 122 31.32 9.41 43.87
C PHE A 122 29.85 9.35 44.31
N VAL A 123 29.37 10.36 45.06
CA VAL A 123 27.94 10.63 45.16
C VAL A 123 27.49 10.86 43.73
N ALA A 124 26.71 9.91 43.22
CA ALA A 124 26.03 9.96 41.94
C ALA A 124 25.76 11.41 41.60
N ARG A 125 26.30 11.92 40.47
CA ARG A 125 25.78 13.17 39.92
C ARG A 125 24.27 13.05 40.03
N PRO A 126 23.59 13.88 40.84
CA PRO A 126 22.15 13.77 40.93
C PRO A 126 21.66 13.83 39.50
N LEU A 127 20.71 12.96 39.14
CA LEU A 127 19.89 13.08 37.92
C LEU A 127 19.78 14.58 37.61
N ALA A 128 20.50 15.05 36.58
CA ALA A 128 21.06 16.40 36.56
C ALA A 128 20.02 17.45 36.99
N THR A 129 20.11 17.94 38.23
CA THR A 129 19.22 18.97 38.79
C THR A 129 19.45 20.34 38.19
N ARG A 130 20.44 20.47 37.30
CA ARG A 130 20.66 21.67 36.50
C ARG A 130 19.81 21.62 35.23
N SER A 131 19.33 22.79 34.82
CA SER A 131 18.77 22.97 33.50
C SER A 131 19.77 22.52 32.43
N LEU A 132 19.25 21.94 31.36
CA LEU A 132 20.03 21.61 30.17
C LEU A 132 20.59 22.90 29.56
N SER A 133 21.81 22.82 29.03
CA SER A 133 22.28 23.85 28.11
C SER A 133 21.51 23.77 26.80
N LYS A 134 21.46 24.86 26.03
CA LYS A 134 20.76 24.91 24.75
C LYS A 134 21.18 23.80 23.77
N ASN A 135 22.46 23.43 23.75
CA ASN A 135 22.97 22.34 22.93
C ASN A 135 22.47 20.96 23.41
N GLU A 136 22.42 20.74 24.73
CA GLU A 136 21.89 19.51 25.31
C GLU A 136 20.37 19.40 25.08
N GLU A 137 19.62 20.50 25.13
CA GLU A 137 18.19 20.54 24.79
C GLU A 137 17.98 20.15 23.32
N THR A 138 18.76 20.72 22.40
CA THR A 138 18.65 20.39 20.97
C THR A 138 18.99 18.92 20.71
N MET A 139 20.02 18.39 21.37
CA MET A 139 20.37 16.98 21.26
C MET A 139 19.30 16.06 21.88
N PHE A 140 18.68 16.47 22.98
CA PHE A 140 17.55 15.76 23.58
C PHE A 140 16.35 15.72 22.64
N GLU A 141 15.95 16.86 22.07
CA GLU A 141 14.86 16.95 21.09
C GLU A 141 15.11 16.06 19.87
N ARG A 142 16.34 16.07 19.35
CA ARG A 142 16.78 15.20 18.25
C ARG A 142 16.63 13.71 18.58
N LEU A 143 17.12 13.27 19.73
CA LEU A 143 17.00 11.88 20.16
C LEU A 143 15.53 11.49 20.38
N LEU A 144 14.72 12.42 20.91
CA LEU A 144 13.31 12.18 21.18
C LEU A 144 12.51 11.96 19.88
N ILE A 145 12.73 12.79 18.85
CA ILE A 145 12.05 12.60 17.56
C ILE A 145 12.51 11.33 16.84
N GLN A 146 13.82 11.02 16.87
CA GLN A 146 14.35 9.78 16.31
C GLN A 146 13.76 8.54 16.99
N ALA A 147 13.69 8.53 18.33
CA ALA A 147 13.06 7.46 19.09
C ALA A 147 11.57 7.33 18.77
N THR A 148 10.86 8.46 18.66
CA THR A 148 9.43 8.51 18.31
C THR A 148 9.17 7.85 16.96
N VAL A 149 9.93 8.24 15.93
CA VAL A 149 9.79 7.71 14.55
C VAL A 149 10.20 6.23 14.51
N SER A 150 11.34 5.88 15.10
CA SER A 150 11.85 4.50 15.13
C SER A 150 10.90 3.53 15.86
N ALA A 151 10.28 3.99 16.95
CA ALA A 151 9.30 3.19 17.69
C ALA A 151 7.92 3.14 17.01
N GLY A 152 7.64 4.06 16.09
CA GLY A 152 6.32 4.21 15.46
C GLY A 152 5.29 4.78 16.44
N PHE A 153 5.72 5.64 17.37
CA PHE A 153 4.82 6.25 18.34
C PHE A 153 3.99 7.38 17.73
N SER A 154 2.73 7.48 18.15
CA SER A 154 1.90 8.67 17.89
C SER A 154 2.54 9.87 18.57
N LEU A 155 2.64 11.02 17.89
CA LEU A 155 3.21 12.26 18.45
C LEU A 155 2.55 12.72 19.76
N GLN A 156 1.37 12.22 20.11
CA GLN A 156 0.69 12.51 21.37
C GLN A 156 1.37 11.85 22.58
N TRP A 157 2.28 10.89 22.39
CA TRP A 157 2.87 10.13 23.50
C TRP A 157 3.64 11.02 24.49
N VAL A 158 4.21 12.13 24.04
CA VAL A 158 4.91 13.12 24.89
C VAL A 158 3.98 13.93 25.80
N GLU A 159 2.68 13.90 25.54
CA GLU A 159 1.64 14.57 26.34
C GLU A 159 0.92 13.60 27.30
N ASN A 160 1.26 12.31 27.27
CA ASN A 160 0.71 11.34 28.20
C ASN A 160 1.26 11.59 29.63
N LYS A 161 0.39 11.57 30.63
CA LYS A 161 0.74 11.91 32.02
C LYS A 161 1.72 10.92 32.64
N GLU A 162 1.52 9.62 32.42
CA GLU A 162 2.37 8.57 32.96
C GLU A 162 3.79 8.62 32.35
N ILE A 163 3.88 8.98 31.05
CA ILE A 163 5.16 9.26 30.39
C ILE A 163 5.83 10.51 30.98
N GLN A 164 5.09 11.59 31.21
CA GLN A 164 5.64 12.79 31.82
C GLN A 164 6.14 12.53 33.24
N GLU A 165 5.41 11.77 34.04
CA GLU A 165 5.83 11.33 35.38
C GLU A 165 7.09 10.46 35.32
N LEU A 166 7.19 9.55 34.36
CA LEU A 166 8.40 8.75 34.13
C LEU A 166 9.61 9.65 33.82
N PHE A 167 9.48 10.59 32.88
CA PHE A 167 10.57 11.50 32.54
C PHE A 167 10.91 12.44 33.70
N TYR A 168 9.93 12.88 34.48
CA TYR A 168 10.13 13.66 35.68
C TYR A 168 10.89 12.88 36.77
N PHE A 169 10.56 11.60 36.96
CA PHE A 169 11.29 10.70 37.85
C PHE A 169 12.73 10.49 37.38
N LEU A 170 12.94 10.30 36.07
CA LEU A 170 14.27 10.12 35.49
C LEU A 170 15.13 11.40 35.61
N ASN A 171 14.55 12.57 35.36
CA ASN A 171 15.20 13.86 35.62
C ASN A 171 14.15 14.99 35.67
N PRO A 172 13.93 15.62 36.83
CA PRO A 172 12.95 16.72 36.97
C PRO A 172 13.24 17.95 36.09
N ALA A 173 14.49 18.16 35.67
CA ALA A 173 14.87 19.25 34.77
C ALA A 173 14.54 18.96 33.30
N LEU A 174 14.29 17.69 32.91
CA LEU A 174 13.91 17.33 31.55
C LEU A 174 12.43 17.63 31.32
N LYS A 175 12.15 18.62 30.48
CA LYS A 175 10.79 18.94 30.03
C LYS A 175 10.57 18.35 28.65
N LEU A 176 9.55 17.51 28.52
CA LEU A 176 9.13 17.00 27.22
C LEU A 176 8.52 18.14 26.38
N PRO A 177 8.84 18.23 25.08
CA PRO A 177 8.18 19.15 24.19
C PRO A 177 6.72 18.73 23.97
N GLY A 178 5.85 19.70 23.71
CA GLY A 178 4.46 19.39 23.31
C GLY A 178 4.41 18.75 21.92
N ARG A 179 3.30 18.06 21.60
CA ARG A 179 3.16 17.32 20.33
C ARG A 179 3.32 18.21 19.09
N LYS A 180 2.92 19.48 19.20
CA LYS A 180 3.06 20.49 18.13
C LYS A 180 4.51 20.88 17.87
N ALA A 181 5.32 20.97 18.93
CA ALA A 181 6.75 21.24 18.78
C ALA A 181 7.47 20.01 18.20
N LEU A 182 7.10 18.82 18.69
CA LEU A 182 7.65 17.55 18.21
C LEU A 182 7.35 17.30 16.73
N GLY A 183 6.10 17.51 16.30
CA GLY A 183 5.68 17.35 14.90
C GLY A 183 5.85 18.59 14.01
N GLY A 184 6.42 19.67 14.54
CA GLY A 184 6.69 20.91 13.81
C GLY A 184 8.18 21.17 13.81
N ARG A 185 8.62 22.24 14.49
CA ARG A 185 10.02 22.68 14.54
C ARG A 185 11.02 21.53 14.74
N ILE A 186 10.80 20.63 15.71
CA ILE A 186 11.77 19.57 16.02
C ILE A 186 11.89 18.58 14.85
N LEU A 187 10.76 18.18 14.27
CA LEU A 187 10.73 17.31 13.09
C LEU A 187 11.37 18.00 11.88
N ASP A 188 11.06 19.27 11.64
CA ASP A 188 11.60 20.05 10.52
C ASP A 188 13.11 20.23 10.63
N ASP A 189 13.62 20.53 11.83
CA ASP A 189 15.04 20.70 12.11
C ASP A 189 15.80 19.38 11.88
N GLU A 190 15.29 18.26 12.41
CA GLU A 190 15.91 16.95 12.20
C GLU A 190 15.82 16.49 10.74
N SER A 191 14.70 16.77 10.06
CA SER A 191 14.53 16.43 8.64
C SER A 191 15.56 17.15 7.78
N LYS A 192 15.82 18.45 8.02
CA LYS A 192 16.88 19.19 7.30
C LYS A 192 18.27 18.61 7.52
N ILE A 193 18.58 18.17 8.74
CA ILE A 193 19.86 17.52 9.04
C ILE A 193 19.97 16.22 8.24
N LEU A 194 18.94 15.38 8.29
CA LEU A 194 18.90 14.13 7.54
C LEU A 194 18.96 14.34 6.03
N GLU A 195 18.24 15.33 5.49
CA GLU A 195 18.28 15.70 4.07
C GLU A 195 19.68 16.10 3.62
N ASN A 196 20.39 16.89 4.41
CA ASN A 196 21.78 17.27 4.13
C ASN A 196 22.71 16.05 4.17
N GLU A 197 22.61 15.20 5.18
CA GLU A 197 23.39 13.96 5.29
C GLU A 197 23.11 12.99 4.13
N MET A 198 21.83 12.84 3.75
CA MET A 198 21.43 12.01 2.62
C MET A 198 21.94 12.57 1.30
N THR A 199 21.80 13.88 1.09
CA THR A 199 22.30 14.56 -0.12
C THR A 199 23.80 14.41 -0.25
N GLN A 200 24.55 14.55 0.85
CA GLN A 200 26.00 14.35 0.85
C GLN A 200 26.37 12.92 0.49
N LYS A 201 25.70 11.91 1.08
CA LYS A 201 25.88 10.50 0.71
C LYS A 201 25.61 10.21 -0.76
N LEU A 202 24.61 10.86 -1.36
CA LEU A 202 24.27 10.70 -2.77
C LEU A 202 25.30 11.36 -3.69
N LYS A 203 25.87 12.52 -3.29
CA LYS A 203 26.96 13.19 -4.02
C LYS A 203 28.25 12.39 -4.01
N ASP A 204 28.55 11.77 -2.87
CA ASP A 204 29.78 11.02 -2.63
C ASP A 204 29.71 9.58 -3.17
N ASP A 205 28.60 9.18 -3.81
CA ASP A 205 28.49 7.85 -4.43
C ASP A 205 29.60 7.67 -5.48
N PRO A 206 30.40 6.58 -5.41
CA PRO A 206 31.60 6.42 -6.22
C PRO A 206 31.30 6.21 -7.71
N VAL A 207 30.07 5.82 -8.04
CA VAL A 207 29.64 5.62 -9.43
C VAL A 207 28.70 6.75 -9.79
N ARG A 208 27.41 6.54 -9.54
CA ARG A 208 26.23 7.35 -9.86
C ARG A 208 25.02 6.64 -9.27
N ILE A 209 23.96 7.38 -9.06
CA ILE A 209 22.73 6.87 -8.43
C ILE A 209 21.64 6.52 -9.45
N THR A 210 20.77 5.59 -9.07
CA THR A 210 19.57 5.26 -9.83
C THR A 210 18.36 5.89 -9.16
N LEU A 211 17.57 6.65 -9.91
CA LEU A 211 16.25 7.13 -9.47
C LEU A 211 15.21 6.05 -9.78
N SER A 212 14.40 5.70 -8.79
CA SER A 212 13.21 4.86 -9.01
C SER A 212 12.00 5.59 -8.45
N PHE A 213 10.90 5.59 -9.21
CA PHE A 213 9.64 6.12 -8.69
C PHE A 213 8.44 5.32 -9.17
N ASP A 214 7.44 5.25 -8.30
CA ASP A 214 6.21 4.48 -8.53
C ASP A 214 5.01 5.20 -7.92
N GLY A 215 3.85 5.04 -8.58
CA GLY A 215 2.59 5.58 -8.10
C GLY A 215 1.83 4.54 -7.30
N TRP A 216 1.31 4.90 -6.13
CA TRP A 216 0.38 4.07 -5.38
C TRP A 216 -0.81 4.87 -4.88
N THR A 217 -1.96 4.22 -4.78
CA THR A 217 -3.16 4.83 -4.20
C THR A 217 -3.23 4.51 -2.71
N ASN A 218 -3.30 5.53 -1.87
CA ASN A 218 -3.41 5.37 -0.43
C ASN A 218 -4.84 5.01 0.02
N ILE A 219 -5.02 4.77 1.32
CA ILE A 219 -6.33 4.41 1.90
C ILE A 219 -7.38 5.53 1.79
N LEU A 220 -6.95 6.77 1.55
CA LEU A 220 -7.80 7.94 1.32
C LEU A 220 -8.11 8.15 -0.16
N ASN A 221 -7.76 7.20 -1.02
CA ASN A 221 -7.86 7.28 -2.48
C ASN A 221 -7.04 8.41 -3.12
N GLN A 222 -5.97 8.86 -2.45
CA GLN A 222 -5.00 9.78 -3.05
C GLN A 222 -3.94 8.99 -3.81
N ASN A 223 -3.58 9.44 -4.99
CA ASN A 223 -2.46 8.89 -5.75
C ASN A 223 -1.18 9.58 -5.30
N ILE A 224 -0.28 8.82 -4.71
CA ILE A 224 1.01 9.30 -4.23
C ILE A 224 2.11 8.76 -5.14
N LEU A 225 2.97 9.65 -5.61
CA LEU A 225 4.18 9.32 -6.33
C LEU A 225 5.35 9.26 -5.35
N ASP A 226 5.81 8.05 -5.07
CA ASP A 226 6.99 7.83 -4.22
C ASP A 226 8.23 7.80 -5.09
N SER A 227 9.25 8.55 -4.69
CA SER A 227 10.54 8.64 -5.35
C SER A 227 11.65 8.22 -4.38
N ILE A 228 12.51 7.33 -4.85
CA ILE A 228 13.63 6.78 -4.10
C ILE A 228 14.91 6.85 -4.92
N PHE A 229 16.04 6.96 -4.24
CA PHE A 229 17.36 6.77 -4.81
C PHE A 229 17.92 5.41 -4.40
N ILE A 230 18.63 4.79 -5.33
CA ILE A 230 19.38 3.55 -5.11
C ILE A 230 20.84 3.86 -5.40
N THR A 231 21.69 3.72 -4.38
CA THR A 231 23.14 3.93 -4.50
C THR A 231 23.82 2.79 -5.26
N SER A 232 25.07 2.98 -5.66
CA SER A 232 25.89 1.94 -6.30
C SER A 232 26.09 0.70 -5.42
N GLU A 233 26.05 0.87 -4.09
CA GLU A 233 26.08 -0.21 -3.10
C GLU A 233 24.72 -0.89 -2.88
N GLY A 234 23.66 -0.43 -3.55
CA GLY A 234 22.31 -0.97 -3.41
C GLY A 234 21.54 -0.45 -2.19
N LYS A 235 22.01 0.62 -1.52
CA LYS A 235 21.27 1.24 -0.42
C LYS A 235 20.10 2.06 -0.98
N VAL A 236 18.93 1.90 -0.39
CA VAL A 236 17.71 2.63 -0.76
C VAL A 236 17.54 3.84 0.15
N ILE A 237 17.40 5.02 -0.46
CA ILE A 237 17.15 6.29 0.23
C ILE A 237 15.81 6.82 -0.26
N ILE A 238 14.89 7.06 0.67
CA ILE A 238 13.60 7.69 0.36
C ILE A 238 13.86 9.17 0.11
N TRP A 239 13.45 9.67 -1.05
CA TRP A 239 13.64 11.08 -1.39
C TRP A 239 12.39 11.89 -1.09
N LYS A 240 11.26 11.57 -1.73
CA LYS A 240 10.00 12.30 -1.54
C LYS A 240 8.79 11.49 -1.96
N ALA A 241 7.66 11.83 -1.37
CA ALA A 241 6.33 11.34 -1.71
C ALA A 241 5.47 12.55 -2.08
N ILE A 242 4.92 12.58 -3.30
CA ILE A 242 4.15 13.71 -3.80
C ILE A 242 2.73 13.27 -4.10
N ASP A 243 1.73 13.99 -3.59
CA ASP A 243 0.34 13.80 -3.99
C ASP A 243 0.15 14.26 -5.44
N ILE A 244 -0.21 13.30 -6.31
CA ILE A 244 -0.47 13.48 -7.74
C ILE A 244 -1.92 13.17 -8.09
N SER A 245 -2.84 13.18 -7.12
CA SER A 245 -4.26 12.82 -7.32
C SER A 245 -4.96 13.68 -8.36
N GLY A 246 -4.57 14.95 -8.48
CA GLY A 246 -5.12 15.88 -9.46
C GLY A 246 -4.50 15.78 -10.85
N ASP A 247 -3.46 14.96 -11.03
CA ASP A 247 -2.71 14.92 -12.27
C ASP A 247 -3.22 13.86 -13.24
N PHE A 248 -3.18 14.17 -14.53
CA PHE A 248 -3.38 13.16 -15.56
C PHE A 248 -2.16 12.24 -15.66
N GLU A 249 -2.38 10.92 -15.66
CA GLU A 249 -1.34 9.93 -15.89
C GLU A 249 -1.09 9.66 -17.39
N ARG A 250 -0.99 10.70 -18.23
CA ARG A 250 -0.57 10.49 -19.62
C ARG A 250 0.94 10.66 -19.72
N TRP A 251 1.50 10.14 -20.81
CA TRP A 251 2.95 10.11 -20.99
C TRP A 251 3.58 11.51 -20.96
N LYS A 252 2.87 12.58 -21.36
CA LYS A 252 3.41 13.95 -21.39
C LYS A 252 3.64 14.48 -19.99
N GLU A 253 2.71 14.21 -19.10
CA GLU A 253 2.71 14.61 -17.71
C GLU A 253 3.79 13.83 -16.95
N VAL A 254 3.93 12.53 -17.21
CA VAL A 254 5.04 11.71 -16.68
C VAL A 254 6.40 12.25 -17.15
N VAL A 255 6.54 12.61 -18.43
CA VAL A 255 7.77 13.25 -18.96
C VAL A 255 8.07 14.54 -18.20
N LYS A 256 7.11 15.46 -18.09
CA LYS A 256 7.29 16.74 -17.38
C LYS A 256 7.71 16.54 -15.92
N LYS A 257 7.06 15.60 -15.21
CA LYS A 257 7.41 15.27 -13.82
C LYS A 257 8.83 14.72 -13.71
N THR A 258 9.22 13.85 -14.64
CA THR A 258 10.56 13.27 -14.66
C THR A 258 11.61 14.35 -14.90
N GLU A 259 11.35 15.29 -15.81
CA GLU A 259 12.23 16.41 -16.10
C GLU A 259 12.34 17.37 -14.93
N ALA A 260 11.24 17.68 -14.24
CA ALA A 260 11.27 18.47 -13.01
C ALA A 260 12.12 17.79 -11.91
N MET A 261 12.00 16.47 -11.77
CA MET A 261 12.86 15.71 -10.85
C MET A 261 14.34 15.78 -11.26
N PHE A 262 14.67 15.75 -12.55
CA PHE A 262 16.05 15.91 -13.01
C PHE A 262 16.60 17.30 -12.65
N GLU A 263 15.82 18.36 -12.85
CA GLU A 263 16.24 19.72 -12.48
C GLU A 263 16.51 19.85 -10.98
N GLU A 264 15.70 19.22 -10.13
CA GLU A 264 15.93 19.19 -8.69
C GLU A 264 17.20 18.40 -8.32
N ILE A 265 17.42 17.25 -8.96
CA ILE A 265 18.59 16.40 -8.72
C ILE A 265 19.89 17.07 -9.18
N ASP A 266 19.84 17.78 -10.30
CA ASP A 266 20.96 18.57 -10.80
C ASP A 266 21.30 19.71 -9.83
N LYS A 267 20.30 20.39 -9.26
CA LYS A 267 20.50 21.40 -8.19
C LYS A 267 21.10 20.78 -6.92
N MET A 268 20.74 19.54 -6.61
CA MET A 268 21.37 18.79 -5.53
C MET A 268 22.81 18.39 -5.85
N GLY A 269 23.31 18.53 -7.09
CA GLY A 269 24.66 18.13 -7.49
C GLY A 269 24.88 16.61 -7.51
N VAL A 270 23.79 15.85 -7.61
CA VAL A 270 23.81 14.39 -7.57
C VAL A 270 23.82 13.84 -9.00
N LYS A 271 24.68 12.85 -9.28
CA LYS A 271 24.84 12.30 -10.64
C LYS A 271 23.96 11.07 -10.85
N LEU A 272 23.01 11.15 -11.78
CA LEU A 272 22.17 10.02 -12.19
C LEU A 272 22.84 9.14 -13.26
N ILE A 273 22.60 7.83 -13.18
CA ILE A 273 22.94 6.86 -14.25
C ILE A 273 21.71 6.18 -14.84
N ALA A 274 20.66 5.99 -14.04
CA ALA A 274 19.48 5.28 -14.49
C ALA A 274 18.19 5.80 -13.85
N VAL A 275 17.09 5.55 -14.54
CA VAL A 275 15.73 5.78 -14.08
C VAL A 275 14.91 4.51 -14.24
N VAL A 276 14.29 4.06 -13.14
CA VAL A 276 13.41 2.90 -13.09
C VAL A 276 11.99 3.36 -12.82
N THR A 277 11.05 2.92 -13.65
CA THR A 277 9.61 3.21 -13.48
C THR A 277 8.78 1.97 -13.78
N ASP A 278 7.51 1.95 -13.36
CA ASP A 278 6.57 0.86 -13.63
C ASP A 278 6.42 0.57 -15.14
N SER A 279 5.70 -0.49 -15.54
CA SER A 279 5.48 -0.73 -16.98
C SER A 279 4.07 -0.43 -17.46
N ALA A 280 3.34 0.42 -16.74
CA ALA A 280 2.10 0.96 -17.25
C ALA A 280 2.35 1.73 -18.56
N SER A 281 1.34 1.80 -19.41
CA SER A 281 1.48 2.27 -20.79
C SER A 281 1.99 3.71 -20.88
N SER A 282 1.58 4.57 -19.95
CA SER A 282 2.01 5.97 -19.84
C SER A 282 3.50 6.09 -19.50
N TYR A 283 3.97 5.36 -18.49
CA TYR A 283 5.37 5.34 -18.08
C TYR A 283 6.26 4.68 -19.13
N ALA A 284 5.82 3.57 -19.75
CA ALA A 284 6.54 2.94 -20.85
C ALA A 284 6.69 3.89 -22.05
N ALA A 285 5.63 4.64 -22.38
CA ALA A 285 5.66 5.65 -23.44
C ALA A 285 6.55 6.86 -23.08
N ALA A 286 6.59 7.26 -21.81
CA ALA A 286 7.47 8.32 -21.31
C ALA A 286 8.94 7.90 -21.37
N ARG A 287 9.29 6.71 -20.85
CA ARG A 287 10.65 6.14 -20.92
C ARG A 287 11.19 6.12 -22.34
N ARG A 288 10.40 5.64 -23.30
CA ARG A 288 10.82 5.59 -24.73
C ARG A 288 11.22 6.97 -25.25
N ARG A 289 10.51 8.03 -24.86
CA ARG A 289 10.77 9.40 -25.32
C ARG A 289 11.95 10.03 -24.58
N LEU A 290 11.99 9.87 -23.26
CA LEU A 290 13.08 10.37 -22.42
C LEU A 290 14.42 9.75 -22.81
N ARG A 291 14.44 8.47 -23.22
CA ARG A 291 15.66 7.80 -23.69
C ARG A 291 16.32 8.49 -24.89
N PHE A 292 15.54 9.08 -25.79
CA PHE A 292 16.09 9.83 -26.93
C PHE A 292 16.63 11.21 -26.52
N LYS A 293 16.02 11.84 -25.51
CA LYS A 293 16.42 13.17 -25.03
C LYS A 293 17.62 13.11 -24.08
N TYR A 294 17.66 12.11 -23.20
CA TYR A 294 18.67 11.94 -22.15
C TYR A 294 19.49 10.68 -22.42
N VAL A 295 20.28 10.69 -23.50
CA VAL A 295 21.05 9.52 -23.97
C VAL A 295 22.10 9.01 -22.98
N HIS A 296 22.50 9.85 -22.03
CA HIS A 296 23.45 9.52 -20.97
C HIS A 296 22.79 8.85 -19.74
N ILE A 297 21.46 8.77 -19.71
CA ILE A 297 20.67 8.12 -18.64
C ILE A 297 20.04 6.83 -19.19
N THR A 298 20.19 5.74 -18.44
CA THR A 298 19.57 4.47 -18.78
C THR A 298 18.15 4.39 -18.24
N PHE A 299 17.15 4.26 -19.10
CA PHE A 299 15.76 4.09 -18.70
C PHE A 299 15.38 2.61 -18.67
N LEU A 300 15.02 2.09 -17.50
CA LEU A 300 14.72 0.69 -17.27
C LEU A 300 13.25 0.48 -16.84
N PRO A 301 12.61 -0.60 -17.28
CA PRO A 301 11.33 -1.02 -16.70
C PRO A 301 11.54 -1.62 -15.31
N CYS A 302 10.55 -1.48 -14.43
CA CYS A 302 10.55 -2.12 -13.12
C CYS A 302 10.60 -3.65 -13.26
N PHE A 303 11.65 -4.27 -12.68
CA PHE A 303 11.85 -5.71 -12.73
C PHE A 303 10.69 -6.49 -12.10
N ALA A 304 10.20 -6.07 -10.93
CA ALA A 304 9.10 -6.74 -10.25
C ALA A 304 7.82 -6.75 -11.10
N HIS A 305 7.55 -5.65 -11.81
CA HIS A 305 6.42 -5.56 -12.73
C HIS A 305 6.64 -6.43 -13.97
N GLN A 306 7.84 -6.45 -14.55
CA GLN A 306 8.17 -7.33 -15.67
C GLN A 306 8.02 -8.81 -15.31
N MET A 307 8.43 -9.21 -14.10
CA MET A 307 8.21 -10.56 -13.59
C MET A 307 6.72 -10.88 -13.45
N ASN A 308 5.92 -9.92 -13.01
CA ASN A 308 4.46 -10.07 -12.95
C ASN A 308 3.84 -10.33 -14.32
N LEU A 309 4.26 -9.58 -15.35
CA LEU A 309 3.79 -9.80 -16.71
C LEU A 309 4.21 -11.18 -17.23
N CYS A 310 5.48 -11.57 -17.03
CA CYS A 310 6.01 -12.86 -17.48
C CYS A 310 5.23 -14.03 -16.85
N VAL A 311 5.01 -14.00 -15.53
CA VAL A 311 4.22 -15.02 -14.82
C VAL A 311 2.77 -15.05 -15.33
N GLY A 312 2.19 -13.88 -15.63
CA GLY A 312 0.87 -13.77 -16.24
C GLY A 312 0.78 -14.48 -17.60
N GLU A 313 1.82 -14.37 -18.44
CA GLU A 313 1.86 -15.06 -19.74
C GLU A 313 1.98 -16.58 -19.60
N ILE A 314 2.74 -17.09 -18.61
CA ILE A 314 2.82 -18.54 -18.35
C ILE A 314 1.44 -19.15 -18.09
N PHE A 315 0.57 -18.44 -17.36
CA PHE A 315 -0.81 -18.91 -17.14
C PHE A 315 -1.69 -18.86 -18.38
N LYS A 316 -1.32 -18.08 -19.40
CA LYS A 316 -2.04 -17.99 -20.68
C LYS A 316 -1.55 -19.00 -21.72
N GLU A 317 -0.37 -19.58 -21.53
CA GLU A 317 0.26 -20.53 -22.44
C GLU A 317 -0.59 -21.78 -22.71
N SER A 318 -1.41 -22.20 -21.72
CA SER A 318 -2.35 -23.31 -21.93
C SER A 318 -3.68 -23.08 -21.23
N ASP A 319 -4.76 -23.57 -21.84
CA ASP A 319 -6.09 -23.58 -21.22
C ASP A 319 -6.09 -24.34 -19.89
N ARG A 320 -5.25 -25.37 -19.75
CA ARG A 320 -5.06 -26.10 -18.50
C ARG A 320 -4.56 -25.20 -17.38
N PHE A 321 -3.50 -24.42 -17.62
CA PHE A 321 -2.95 -23.51 -16.60
C PHE A 321 -3.89 -22.35 -16.30
N LYS A 322 -4.55 -21.81 -17.33
CA LYS A 322 -5.57 -20.77 -17.19
C LYS A 322 -6.75 -21.22 -16.34
N GLN A 323 -7.26 -22.43 -16.58
CA GLN A 323 -8.35 -22.98 -15.78
C GLN A 323 -7.89 -23.27 -14.35
N ALA A 324 -6.69 -23.82 -14.16
CA ALA A 324 -6.15 -24.10 -12.84
C ALA A 324 -5.99 -22.82 -12.00
N SER A 325 -5.46 -21.74 -12.58
CA SER A 325 -5.28 -20.46 -11.89
C SER A 325 -6.62 -19.82 -11.51
N ILE A 326 -7.60 -19.81 -12.43
CA ILE A 326 -8.96 -19.30 -12.16
C ILE A 326 -9.61 -20.09 -11.02
N LYS A 327 -9.51 -21.42 -11.02
CA LYS A 327 -10.08 -22.28 -9.97
C LYS A 327 -9.41 -22.01 -8.61
N ALA A 328 -8.08 -21.96 -8.59
CA ALA A 328 -7.33 -21.68 -7.37
C ALA A 328 -7.66 -20.31 -6.79
N ILE A 329 -7.74 -19.26 -7.61
CA ILE A 329 -8.13 -17.91 -7.17
C ILE A 329 -9.56 -17.92 -6.61
N LYS A 330 -10.51 -18.62 -7.24
CA LYS A 330 -11.89 -18.75 -6.73
C LYS A 330 -11.94 -19.38 -5.34
N ILE A 331 -11.21 -20.47 -5.12
CA ILE A 331 -11.12 -21.12 -3.80
C ILE A 331 -10.50 -20.18 -2.78
N ALA A 332 -9.41 -19.51 -3.12
CA ALA A 332 -8.75 -18.57 -2.22
C ALA A 332 -9.66 -17.39 -1.81
N LEU A 333 -10.40 -16.81 -2.77
CA LEU A 333 -11.37 -15.74 -2.50
C LEU A 333 -12.51 -16.23 -1.60
N TYR A 334 -12.99 -17.45 -1.79
CA TYR A 334 -14.02 -18.05 -0.95
C TYR A 334 -13.58 -18.13 0.52
N PHE A 335 -12.39 -18.66 0.79
CA PHE A 335 -11.88 -18.83 2.16
C PHE A 335 -11.31 -17.55 2.78
N LYS A 336 -11.22 -16.44 2.03
CA LYS A 336 -10.94 -15.12 2.61
C LYS A 336 -12.21 -14.39 3.01
N SER A 337 -13.31 -14.61 2.29
CA SER A 337 -14.54 -13.86 2.49
C SER A 337 -15.04 -14.00 3.93
N PRO A 338 -15.24 -12.89 4.67
CA PRO A 338 -15.76 -12.93 6.04
C PRO A 338 -17.19 -13.49 6.12
N ASN A 339 -17.87 -13.64 4.99
CA ASN A 339 -19.20 -14.23 4.91
C ASN A 339 -19.16 -15.77 5.01
N ASN A 340 -17.99 -16.39 4.81
CA ASN A 340 -17.83 -17.86 4.80
C ASN A 340 -17.21 -18.39 6.11
N LYS A 341 -17.41 -17.68 7.24
CA LYS A 341 -16.82 -18.01 8.55
C LYS A 341 -17.01 -19.47 8.97
N TYR A 342 -18.17 -20.04 8.68
CA TYR A 342 -18.50 -21.43 8.99
C TYR A 342 -17.49 -22.40 8.35
N PHE A 343 -17.34 -22.36 7.02
CA PHE A 343 -16.41 -23.23 6.30
C PHE A 343 -14.94 -22.89 6.56
N ILE A 344 -14.62 -21.61 6.82
CA ILE A 344 -13.28 -21.20 7.26
C ILE A 344 -12.93 -21.83 8.62
N GLY A 345 -13.88 -21.88 9.54
CA GLY A 345 -13.72 -22.54 10.84
C GLY A 345 -13.46 -24.03 10.69
N HIS A 346 -14.30 -24.73 9.92
CA HIS A 346 -14.11 -26.16 9.66
C HIS A 346 -12.79 -26.47 8.96
N LEU A 347 -12.37 -25.65 7.98
CA LEU A 347 -11.06 -25.81 7.34
C LEU A 347 -9.92 -25.68 8.36
N ARG A 348 -10.00 -24.71 9.27
CA ARG A 348 -8.99 -24.53 10.33
C ARG A 348 -8.94 -25.72 11.28
N THR A 349 -10.09 -26.29 11.65
CA THR A 349 -10.16 -27.51 12.46
C THR A 349 -9.48 -28.68 11.74
N LEU A 350 -9.83 -28.94 10.48
CA LEU A 350 -9.22 -30.00 9.67
C LEU A 350 -7.70 -29.79 9.47
N GLN A 351 -7.26 -28.55 9.27
CA GLN A 351 -5.83 -28.22 9.21
C GLN A 351 -5.12 -28.50 10.54
N LYS A 352 -5.75 -28.18 11.68
CA LYS A 352 -5.18 -28.42 13.01
C LYS A 352 -5.09 -29.92 13.30
N GLU A 353 -6.10 -30.68 12.96
CA GLU A 353 -6.14 -32.15 13.09
C GLU A 353 -5.09 -32.82 12.19
N SER A 354 -4.99 -32.41 10.93
CA SER A 354 -4.12 -33.05 9.94
C SER A 354 -2.66 -32.62 10.02
N TYR A 355 -2.39 -31.36 10.40
CA TYR A 355 -1.07 -30.75 10.28
C TYR A 355 -0.55 -30.10 11.57
N GLY A 356 -1.33 -30.10 12.66
CA GLY A 356 -0.95 -29.49 13.93
C GLY A 356 -0.90 -27.95 13.94
N LYS A 357 -1.19 -27.29 12.81
CA LYS A 357 -1.10 -25.83 12.64
C LYS A 357 -2.18 -25.28 11.71
N TYR A 358 -2.45 -23.97 11.85
CA TYR A 358 -3.33 -23.25 10.95
C TYR A 358 -2.54 -22.71 9.75
N ILE A 359 -3.08 -22.90 8.55
CA ILE A 359 -2.52 -22.34 7.32
C ILE A 359 -3.50 -21.31 6.80
N GLN A 360 -3.13 -20.03 6.92
CA GLN A 360 -3.94 -18.95 6.39
C GLN A 360 -3.84 -18.95 4.86
N ILE A 361 -4.98 -19.11 4.18
CA ILE A 361 -5.03 -19.01 2.72
C ILE A 361 -4.71 -17.56 2.32
N ALA A 362 -3.69 -17.42 1.46
CA ALA A 362 -3.30 -16.17 0.84
C ALA A 362 -4.14 -15.92 -0.43
N ILE A 363 -4.27 -14.66 -0.84
CA ILE A 363 -4.92 -14.30 -2.10
C ILE A 363 -3.85 -13.82 -3.08
N GLY A 364 -3.99 -14.25 -4.33
CA GLY A 364 -3.29 -13.63 -5.44
C GLY A 364 -3.93 -12.29 -5.78
N ASN A 365 -3.15 -11.22 -5.70
CA ASN A 365 -3.49 -9.93 -6.27
C ASN A 365 -2.79 -9.83 -7.63
N ASP A 366 -3.54 -9.49 -8.68
CA ASP A 366 -3.06 -9.45 -10.07
C ASP A 366 -1.85 -8.50 -10.27
N THR A 367 -1.60 -7.61 -9.31
CA THR A 367 -0.52 -6.62 -9.34
C THR A 367 0.84 -7.12 -8.84
N ARG A 368 0.93 -8.32 -8.22
CA ARG A 368 2.19 -8.83 -7.65
C ARG A 368 2.35 -10.34 -7.85
N TRP A 369 3.36 -10.76 -8.61
CA TRP A 369 3.59 -12.18 -8.95
C TRP A 369 3.74 -13.09 -7.73
N ASN A 370 4.45 -12.62 -6.70
CA ASN A 370 4.61 -13.35 -5.45
C ASN A 370 3.27 -13.68 -4.78
N SER A 371 2.24 -12.85 -4.97
CA SER A 371 0.93 -13.13 -4.36
C SER A 371 0.24 -14.34 -4.99
N HIS A 372 0.39 -14.56 -6.31
CA HIS A 372 -0.11 -15.77 -6.97
C HIS A 372 0.66 -17.01 -6.49
N TYR A 373 1.99 -16.91 -6.38
CA TYR A 373 2.81 -17.97 -5.84
C TYR A 373 2.39 -18.34 -4.41
N GLU A 374 2.26 -17.36 -3.52
CA GLU A 374 1.82 -17.58 -2.13
C GLU A 374 0.39 -18.12 -2.05
N CYS A 375 -0.52 -17.61 -2.87
CA CYS A 375 -1.89 -18.14 -3.00
C CYS A 375 -1.87 -19.64 -3.32
N PHE A 376 -1.19 -20.03 -4.40
CA PHE A 376 -1.17 -21.43 -4.82
C PHE A 376 -0.40 -22.31 -3.84
N CYS A 377 0.68 -21.82 -3.26
CA CYS A 377 1.42 -22.53 -2.21
C CYS A 377 0.54 -22.79 -0.97
N THR A 378 -0.24 -21.81 -0.51
CA THR A 378 -1.11 -22.00 0.66
C THR A 378 -2.24 -22.99 0.39
N LEU A 379 -2.78 -23.03 -0.84
CA LEU A 379 -3.75 -24.03 -1.28
C LEU A 379 -3.13 -25.43 -1.33
N ILE A 380 -1.93 -25.58 -1.91
CA ILE A 380 -1.21 -26.86 -1.97
C ILE A 380 -0.89 -27.37 -0.55
N LYS A 381 -0.40 -26.51 0.34
CA LYS A 381 -0.14 -26.84 1.75
C LYS A 381 -1.42 -27.25 2.49
N SER A 382 -2.58 -26.72 2.08
CA SER A 382 -3.88 -27.04 2.67
C SER A 382 -4.65 -28.15 1.92
N LYS A 383 -4.05 -28.76 0.89
CA LYS A 383 -4.75 -29.64 -0.06
C LYS A 383 -5.49 -30.81 0.59
N GLY A 384 -4.87 -31.50 1.54
CA GLY A 384 -5.51 -32.62 2.27
C GLY A 384 -6.78 -32.16 3.00
N ALA A 385 -6.64 -31.17 3.87
CA ALA A 385 -7.76 -30.55 4.60
C ALA A 385 -8.86 -29.99 3.67
N LEU A 386 -8.51 -29.38 2.54
CA LEU A 386 -9.48 -28.89 1.55
C LEU A 386 -10.28 -30.03 0.91
N ARG A 387 -9.63 -31.14 0.55
CA ARG A 387 -10.29 -32.33 0.01
C ARG A 387 -11.22 -32.98 1.02
N THR A 388 -10.76 -33.14 2.27
CA THR A 388 -11.59 -33.69 3.35
C THR A 388 -12.79 -32.79 3.62
N LEU A 389 -12.62 -31.47 3.57
CA LEU A 389 -13.72 -30.53 3.69
C LEU A 389 -14.72 -30.69 2.53
N GLY A 390 -14.21 -30.83 1.29
CA GLY A 390 -15.01 -31.15 0.12
C GLY A 390 -15.89 -32.37 0.35
N SER A 391 -15.28 -33.52 0.68
CA SER A 391 -15.99 -34.78 0.92
C SER A 391 -16.99 -34.70 2.09
N LYS A 392 -16.74 -33.91 3.13
CA LYS A 392 -17.65 -33.76 4.28
C LYS A 392 -18.88 -32.88 3.98
N PHE A 393 -18.78 -31.97 3.02
CA PHE A 393 -19.79 -30.94 2.75
C PHE A 393 -20.20 -30.91 1.27
N GLU A 394 -20.30 -32.10 0.66
CA GLU A 394 -20.68 -32.30 -0.72
C GLU A 394 -22.12 -31.80 -0.99
N PRO A 395 -22.35 -31.01 -2.06
CA PRO A 395 -23.68 -30.55 -2.43
C PRO A 395 -24.53 -31.69 -3.00
N PRO A 396 -25.85 -31.73 -2.71
CA PRO A 396 -26.76 -32.73 -3.28
C PRO A 396 -26.94 -32.57 -4.80
N GLU A 397 -27.14 -33.69 -5.51
CA GLU A 397 -27.21 -33.75 -6.99
C GLU A 397 -28.38 -32.98 -7.63
N GLN A 398 -29.42 -32.61 -6.86
CA GLN A 398 -30.58 -31.86 -7.33
C GLN A 398 -30.84 -30.66 -6.41
N SER A 399 -30.83 -29.44 -6.99
CA SER A 399 -31.05 -28.20 -6.26
C SER A 399 -32.53 -27.99 -5.95
N THR A 400 -33.01 -28.50 -4.83
CA THR A 400 -34.30 -28.09 -4.27
C THR A 400 -34.14 -26.83 -3.41
N SER A 401 -35.19 -26.00 -3.36
CA SER A 401 -35.27 -24.79 -2.54
C SER A 401 -34.76 -25.03 -1.12
N ARG A 402 -33.76 -24.26 -0.67
CA ARG A 402 -33.18 -24.34 0.69
C ARG A 402 -34.24 -24.07 1.76
N GLN A 403 -34.36 -24.97 2.72
CA GLN A 403 -35.04 -24.74 3.99
C GLN A 403 -34.04 -24.33 5.09
N PRO A 404 -34.46 -23.61 6.14
CA PRO A 404 -33.56 -23.12 7.19
C PRO A 404 -32.77 -24.21 7.95
N ASN A 405 -33.26 -25.46 7.93
CA ASN A 405 -32.67 -26.59 8.65
C ASN A 405 -31.87 -27.55 7.76
N ASP A 406 -31.69 -27.22 6.47
CA ASP A 406 -30.92 -28.07 5.58
C ASP A 406 -29.42 -28.08 5.95
N PRO A 407 -28.74 -29.23 5.84
CA PRO A 407 -27.31 -29.30 6.08
C PRO A 407 -26.54 -28.35 5.15
N LEU A 408 -25.62 -27.57 5.72
CA LEU A 408 -24.81 -26.61 4.98
C LEU A 408 -23.82 -27.34 4.09
N TYR A 409 -23.93 -27.17 2.78
CA TYR A 409 -22.98 -27.69 1.78
C TYR A 409 -22.10 -26.60 1.19
N LEU A 410 -20.92 -26.99 0.70
CA LEU A 410 -20.07 -26.11 -0.09
C LEU A 410 -20.78 -25.76 -1.41
N PRO A 411 -20.73 -24.50 -1.87
CA PRO A 411 -21.25 -24.14 -3.18
C PRO A 411 -20.66 -25.04 -4.28
N ALA A 412 -21.49 -25.51 -5.22
CA ALA A 412 -21.05 -26.43 -6.28
C ALA A 412 -19.85 -25.89 -7.09
N ASN A 413 -19.81 -24.58 -7.29
CA ASN A 413 -18.71 -23.86 -7.95
C ASN A 413 -17.43 -23.73 -7.09
N ILE A 414 -17.40 -24.29 -5.89
CA ILE A 414 -16.21 -24.41 -5.02
C ILE A 414 -15.93 -25.90 -4.79
N PHE A 415 -16.97 -26.72 -4.57
CA PHE A 415 -16.87 -28.16 -4.39
C PHE A 415 -16.20 -28.88 -5.57
N HIS A 416 -16.61 -28.61 -6.81
CA HIS A 416 -16.00 -29.24 -8.00
C HIS A 416 -14.52 -28.89 -8.22
N PHE A 417 -13.93 -28.06 -7.36
CA PHE A 417 -12.55 -27.58 -7.48
C PHE A 417 -11.68 -27.84 -6.24
N ALA A 418 -12.27 -28.24 -5.11
CA ALA A 418 -11.56 -28.68 -3.90
C ALA A 418 -11.14 -30.15 -4.03
#